data_AF-B9NP92-F1
#
_entry.id   AF-B9NP92-F1
#
_cell.length_a   1.000
_cell.length_b   1.000
_cell.length_c   1.000
_cell.angle_alpha   90.00
_cell.angle_beta   90.00
_cell.angle_gamma   90.00
#
_symmetry.space_group_name_H-M   'P 1'
#
loop_
_entity.id
_entity.type
_entity.pdbx_description
1 polymer ?
#
loop_
_entity_poly.entity_id
_entity_poly.type
_entity_poly.pdbx_seq_one_letter_code
_entity_poly.pdbx_strand_id
1 'polypeptide(L)' 'MPEYPSVCREKVRSGVQLGDGRGAALLKTDAALTSQHARVNLCAEWYDKVRAGRSNDHRGIP' A
#
# COMPACT_ATOMS: atom_id res chain seq x y z
N MET A 1 -2.82 18.42 -6.67
CA MET A 1 -2.85 17.22 -5.81
C MET A 1 -1.40 16.95 -5.40
N PRO A 2 -1.03 16.66 -4.13
CA PRO A 2 0.33 16.22 -3.89
C PRO A 2 0.58 14.96 -4.71
N GLU A 3 1.81 14.83 -5.21
CA GLU A 3 2.25 13.69 -6.01
C GLU A 3 1.93 12.38 -5.27
N TYR A 4 1.44 11.38 -6.01
CA TYR A 4 1.14 10.08 -5.43
C TYR A 4 2.44 9.41 -4.98
N PRO A 5 2.56 8.96 -3.70
CA PRO A 5 3.82 8.44 -3.19
C PRO A 5 4.34 7.29 -4.05
N SER A 6 5.65 7.31 -4.35
CA SER A 6 6.29 6.26 -5.15
C SER A 6 6.09 4.87 -4.54
N VAL A 7 6.17 4.77 -3.20
CA VAL A 7 5.90 3.54 -2.45
C VAL A 7 4.52 2.96 -2.77
N CYS A 8 3.51 3.78 -3.02
CA CYS A 8 2.17 3.32 -3.33
C CYS A 8 2.01 2.77 -4.76
N ARG A 9 3.00 3.00 -5.64
CA ARG A 9 3.02 2.48 -7.02
C ARG A 9 3.83 1.19 -7.16
N GLU A 10 4.58 0.82 -6.12
CA GLU A 10 5.43 -0.36 -6.16
C GLU A 10 4.62 -1.65 -6.27
N LYS A 11 5.23 -2.70 -6.84
CA LYS A 11 4.64 -4.04 -6.94
C LYS A 11 5.42 -4.99 -6.04
N VAL A 12 4.71 -5.79 -5.25
CA VAL A 12 5.31 -6.88 -4.48
C VAL A 12 5.22 -8.17 -5.30
N ARG A 13 6.30 -8.95 -5.31
CA ARG A 13 6.36 -10.29 -5.91
C ARG A 13 6.44 -11.32 -4.78
N SER A 14 5.77 -12.46 -4.95
CA SER A 14 5.83 -13.56 -3.97
C SER A 14 7.22 -14.22 -3.89
N GLY A 15 8.03 -14.15 -4.95
CA GLY A 15 9.34 -14.81 -4.98
C GLY A 15 9.26 -16.34 -5.07
N VAL A 16 8.09 -16.87 -5.41
CA VAL A 16 7.90 -18.30 -5.73
C VAL A 16 8.71 -18.65 -6.97
N GLN A 17 9.38 -19.79 -6.92
CA GLN A 17 10.22 -20.32 -7.99
C GLN A 17 9.77 -21.72 -8.41
N LEU A 18 10.11 -22.10 -9.64
CA LEU A 18 9.92 -23.49 -10.09
C LEU A 18 10.78 -24.42 -9.21
N GLY A 19 10.16 -25.51 -8.75
CA GLY A 19 10.79 -26.43 -7.80
C GLY A 19 10.53 -26.12 -6.33
N ASP A 20 9.90 -24.97 -5.99
CA ASP A 20 9.40 -24.75 -4.64
C ASP A 20 8.37 -25.84 -4.27
N GLY A 21 8.56 -26.46 -3.11
CA GLY A 21 7.54 -27.30 -2.52
C GLY A 21 6.26 -26.49 -2.27
N ARG A 22 5.08 -27.12 -2.39
CA ARG A 22 3.78 -26.44 -2.28
C ARG A 22 3.64 -25.60 -1.01
N GLY A 23 4.09 -26.11 0.14
CA GLY A 23 4.06 -25.39 1.41
C GLY A 23 4.95 -24.13 1.41
N ALA A 24 6.15 -24.21 0.84
CA ALA A 24 7.04 -23.06 0.71
C ALA A 24 6.47 -22.01 -0.25
N ALA A 25 5.86 -22.46 -1.36
CA ALA A 25 5.22 -21.57 -2.32
C ALA A 25 4.03 -20.81 -1.71
N LEU A 26 3.22 -21.48 -0.88
CA LEU A 26 2.13 -20.85 -0.13
C LEU A 26 2.66 -19.83 0.87
N LEU A 27 3.64 -20.20 1.70
CA LEU A 27 4.20 -19.29 2.72
C LEU A 27 4.80 -18.01 2.09
N LYS A 28 5.52 -18.15 0.98
CA LYS A 28 6.07 -17.03 0.21
C LYS A 28 4.97 -16.12 -0.33
N THR A 29 3.88 -16.71 -0.81
CA THR A 29 2.73 -15.97 -1.34
C THR A 29 2.03 -15.19 -0.22
N ASP A 30 1.78 -15.82 0.92
CA ASP A 30 1.14 -15.18 2.08
C ASP A 30 1.98 -14.03 2.64
N ALA A 31 3.31 -14.20 2.71
CA ALA A 31 4.21 -13.14 3.15
C ALA A 31 4.14 -11.91 2.22
N ALA A 32 4.13 -12.14 0.91
CA ALA A 32 3.98 -11.07 -0.07
C ALA A 32 2.61 -10.39 -0.01
N LEU A 33 1.54 -11.17 0.19
CA LEU A 33 0.19 -10.62 0.33
C LEU A 33 0.07 -9.74 1.58
N THR A 34 0.62 -10.20 2.70
CA THR A 34 0.67 -9.44 3.95
C THR A 34 1.39 -8.10 3.78
N SER A 35 2.55 -8.12 3.10
CA SER A 35 3.30 -6.89 2.79
C SER A 35 2.48 -5.93 1.90
N GLN A 36 1.81 -6.46 0.87
CA GLN A 36 0.96 -5.66 0.00
C GLN A 36 -0.23 -5.04 0.76
N HIS A 37 -0.86 -5.79 1.66
CA HIS A 37 -1.96 -5.30 2.49
C HIS A 37 -1.52 -4.16 3.41
N ALA A 38 -0.39 -4.32 4.09
CA ALA A 38 0.18 -3.26 4.94
C ALA A 38 0.43 -1.96 4.15
N ARG A 39 0.94 -2.10 2.93
CA ARG A 39 1.17 -0.95 2.04
C ARG A 39 -0.12 -0.28 1.58
N VAL A 40 -1.14 -1.06 1.23
CA VAL A 40 -2.46 -0.52 0.86
C VAL A 40 -3.03 0.32 2.02
N ASN A 41 -2.96 -0.17 3.26
CA ASN A 41 -3.42 0.57 4.43
C ASN A 41 -2.66 1.89 4.61
N LEU A 42 -1.32 1.86 4.53
CA LEU A 42 -0.49 3.06 4.62
C LEU A 42 -0.85 4.11 3.55
N CYS A 43 -1.08 3.65 2.31
CA CYS A 43 -1.44 4.52 1.20
C CYS A 43 -2.86 5.09 1.32
N ALA A 44 -3.81 4.32 1.88
CA ALA A 44 -5.15 4.79 2.20
C ALA A 44 -5.11 5.87 3.30
N GLU A 45 -4.36 5.63 4.38
CA GLU A 45 -4.18 6.61 5.47
C GLU A 45 -3.57 7.92 4.97
N TRP A 46 -2.57 7.85 4.09
CA TRP A 46 -2.00 9.04 3.45
C TRP A 46 -3.06 9.80 2.66
N TYR A 47 -3.86 9.10 1.85
CA TYR A 47 -4.89 9.72 1.04
C TYR A 47 -5.94 10.43 1.90
N ASP A 48 -6.39 9.77 2.97
CA ASP A 48 -7.36 10.36 3.90
C ASP A 48 -6.81 11.63 4.59
N LYS A 49 -5.53 11.63 5.00
CA LYS A 49 -4.87 12.82 5.55
C LYS A 49 -4.81 13.96 4.54
N VAL A 50 -4.42 13.67 3.29
CA VAL A 50 -4.37 14.66 2.21
C VAL A 50 -5.76 15.24 1.92
N ARG A 51 -6.78 14.39 1.87
CA ARG A 51 -8.16 14.80 1.65
C ARG A 51 -8.69 15.65 2.80
N ALA A 52 -8.47 15.23 4.05
CA ALA A 52 -8.90 15.97 5.24
C ALA A 52 -8.23 17.35 5.34
N GLY A 53 -6.93 17.44 5.02
CA GLY A 53 -6.21 18.72 4.97
C GLY A 53 -6.84 19.71 3.99
N ARG A 54 -7.30 19.25 2.82
CA ARG A 54 -8.04 20.10 1.87
C ARG A 54 -9.42 20.51 2.37
N SER A 55 -10.17 19.59 2.97
CA SER A 55 -11.47 19.89 3.55
C SER A 55 -11.38 20.89 4.71
N ASN A 56 -10.23 20.98 5.39
CA ASN A 56 -9.95 22.00 6.40
C ASN A 56 -9.47 23.32 5.81
N ASP A 57 -8.71 23.28 4.71
CA ASP A 57 -8.22 24.48 4.00
C ASP A 57 -9.37 25.32 3.40
N HIS A 58 -10.47 24.67 2.99
CA HIS A 58 -11.68 25.38 2.52
C HIS A 58 -12.56 25.94 3.66
N ARG A 59 -12.14 25.83 4.93
CA ARG A 59 -12.88 26.31 6.10
C ARG A 59 -12.22 27.49 6.83
N GLY A 60 -11.35 28.24 6.16
CA GLY A 60 -11.04 29.60 6.60
C GLY A 60 -11.26 30.62 5.49
N ILE A 61 -11.91 31.76 5.70
CA ILE A 61 -12.49 32.45 6.87
C ILE A 61 -13.25 33.67 6.25
N PRO A 62 -14.28 34.27 6.88
CA PRO A 62 -14.13 35.06 8.10
C PRO A 62 -14.45 34.28 9.38
#